data_AF-A0A395CU35-F1
#
_entry.id   AF-A0A395CU35-F1
#
_cell.length_a   1.000
_cell.length_b   1.000
_cell.length_c   1.000
_cell.angle_alpha   90.00
_cell.angle_beta   90.00
_cell.angle_gamma   90.00
#
_symmetry.space_group_name_H-M   'P 1'
#
loop_
_entity.id
_entity.type
_entity.pdbx_description
1 polymer ?
#
loop_
_entity_poly.entity_id
_entity_poly.type
_entity_poly.pdbx_seq_one_letter_code
_entity_poly.pdbx_strand_id
1 'polypeptide(L)'
;MAEILTHAQIWAALDALGERYGLSASGLARKAGLDPTTFNRSKRQSADGHLRWPSTESIAKVLQATGAGLDEFMALVAAKGARPTRSSRPLIGLAQAGVGGFFDDAGFATGAGWEEIDVLADADEHSYALEISGDSMAPLYRDGDIVIVSPAAPVRRGDRVVVKTTSGEILAKELRRQTARTVELKSFNPAYPDRVLQKEEVSWIARILWASQ
;
A
#
# COMPACT_ATOMS: atom_id res chain seq x y z
N MET A 1 -22.86 10.39 1.27
CA MET A 1 -22.81 11.65 0.50
C MET A 1 -22.10 11.33 -0.81
N ALA A 2 -22.66 11.74 -1.96
CA ALA A 2 -22.00 11.52 -3.25
C ALA A 2 -20.63 12.23 -3.23
N GLU A 3 -19.55 11.53 -3.54
CA GLU A 3 -18.23 12.17 -3.66
C GLU A 3 -18.26 13.14 -4.84
N ILE A 4 -18.04 14.42 -4.54
CA ILE A 4 -17.97 15.47 -5.54
C ILE A 4 -16.56 15.46 -6.13
N LEU A 5 -16.49 15.44 -7.47
CA LEU A 5 -15.24 15.56 -8.21
C LEU A 5 -14.43 16.78 -7.73
N THR A 6 -13.15 16.60 -7.45
CA THR A 6 -12.26 17.65 -6.96
C THR A 6 -11.27 18.11 -8.03
N HIS A 7 -10.85 19.36 -7.91
CA HIS A 7 -9.81 19.96 -8.76
C HIS A 7 -8.50 19.16 -8.74
N ALA A 8 -8.09 18.70 -7.56
CA ALA A 8 -6.86 17.94 -7.39
C ALA A 8 -6.89 16.59 -8.12
N GLN A 9 -8.04 15.92 -8.12
CA GLN A 9 -8.24 14.64 -8.83
C GLN A 9 -8.00 14.79 -10.34
N ILE A 10 -8.61 15.82 -10.96
CA ILE A 10 -8.45 16.05 -12.40
C ILE A 10 -6.99 16.37 -12.76
N TRP A 11 -6.32 17.19 -11.96
CA TRP A 11 -4.90 17.50 -12.19
C TRP A 11 -3.97 16.30 -12.00
N ALA A 12 -4.23 15.48 -10.98
CA ALA A 12 -3.49 14.24 -10.75
C ALA A 12 -3.72 13.22 -11.86
N ALA A 13 -4.94 13.15 -12.40
CA ALA A 13 -5.25 12.30 -13.55
C ALA A 13 -4.51 12.75 -14.81
N LEU A 14 -4.38 14.06 -15.06
CA LEU A 14 -3.58 14.58 -16.18
C LEU A 14 -2.09 14.24 -16.03
N ASP A 15 -1.54 14.33 -14.81
CA ASP A 15 -0.15 13.92 -14.54
C ASP A 15 0.05 12.43 -14.78
N ALA A 16 -0.82 11.59 -14.21
CA ALA A 16 -0.76 10.14 -14.35
C ALA A 16 -0.93 9.69 -15.81
N LEU A 17 -1.80 10.37 -16.57
CA LEU A 17 -1.95 10.13 -18.00
C LEU A 17 -0.67 10.52 -18.75
N GLY A 18 -0.05 11.66 -18.42
CA GLY A 18 1.24 12.04 -18.98
C GLY A 18 2.30 10.97 -18.74
N GLU A 19 2.48 10.54 -17.50
CA GLU A 19 3.44 9.51 -17.10
C GLU A 19 3.21 8.18 -17.84
N ARG A 20 1.95 7.74 -17.96
CA ARG A 20 1.59 6.51 -18.67
C ARG A 20 2.02 6.52 -20.14
N TYR A 21 1.98 7.68 -20.77
CA TYR A 21 2.40 7.86 -22.16
C TYR A 21 3.84 8.37 -22.30
N GLY A 22 4.63 8.36 -21.22
CA GLY A 22 6.04 8.76 -21.23
C GLY A 22 6.28 10.27 -21.40
N LEU A 23 5.31 11.10 -21.02
CA LEU A 23 5.32 12.55 -21.20
C LEU A 23 5.33 13.28 -19.86
N SER A 24 6.18 14.29 -19.73
CA SER A 24 6.05 15.26 -18.62
C SER A 24 4.82 16.14 -18.82
N ALA A 25 4.38 16.87 -17.78
CA ALA A 25 3.26 17.81 -17.89
C ALA A 25 3.42 18.80 -19.06
N SER A 26 4.62 19.35 -19.26
CA SER A 26 4.91 20.23 -20.40
C SER A 26 4.99 19.47 -21.72
N GLY A 27 5.45 18.22 -21.72
CA GLY A 27 5.43 17.34 -22.89
C GLY A 27 4.00 17.01 -23.34
N LEU A 28 3.13 16.72 -22.38
CA LEU A 28 1.71 16.45 -22.59
C LEU A 28 0.99 17.68 -23.16
N ALA A 29 1.26 18.87 -22.61
CA ALA A 29 0.72 20.13 -23.12
C ALA A 29 1.16 20.39 -24.56
N ARG A 30 2.46 20.26 -24.86
CA ARG A 30 2.98 20.41 -26.23
C ARG A 30 2.35 19.44 -27.21
N LYS A 31 2.24 18.16 -26.81
CA LYS A 31 1.63 17.13 -27.65
C LYS A 31 0.16 17.44 -27.94
N ALA A 32 -0.55 18.02 -26.98
CA ALA A 32 -1.94 18.47 -27.09
C ALA A 32 -2.10 19.83 -27.82
N GLY A 33 -1.03 20.44 -28.34
CA GLY A 33 -1.09 21.75 -29.00
C GLY A 33 -1.41 22.91 -28.05
N LEU A 34 -1.10 22.75 -26.76
CA LEU A 34 -1.31 23.75 -25.71
C LEU A 34 0.02 24.41 -25.34
N ASP A 35 -0.04 25.57 -24.67
CA ASP A 35 1.15 26.21 -24.12
C ASP A 35 1.87 25.24 -23.16
N PRO A 36 3.21 25.08 -23.23
CA PRO A 36 3.95 24.11 -22.41
C PRO A 36 3.77 24.28 -20.90
N THR A 37 3.35 25.46 -20.44
CA THR A 37 3.13 25.75 -19.02
C THR A 37 1.70 25.47 -18.56
N THR A 38 0.78 25.13 -19.47
CA THR A 38 -0.66 24.93 -19.20
C THR A 38 -0.92 23.94 -18.08
N PHE A 39 -0.09 22.91 -17.95
CA PHE A 39 -0.23 21.84 -16.96
C PHE A 39 0.80 21.91 -15.82
N ASN A 40 1.64 22.94 -15.78
CA ASN A 40 2.65 23.07 -14.73
C ASN A 40 2.01 23.27 -13.36
N ARG A 41 2.57 22.64 -12.32
CA ARG A 41 2.06 22.73 -10.94
C ARG A 41 1.88 24.17 -10.45
N SER A 42 2.82 25.05 -10.79
CA SER A 42 2.78 26.48 -10.41
C SER A 42 1.62 27.28 -11.05
N LYS A 43 0.96 26.73 -12.08
CA LYS A 43 -0.16 27.37 -12.79
C LYS A 43 -1.52 26.77 -12.43
N ARG A 44 -1.57 25.81 -11.49
CA ARG A 44 -2.82 25.15 -11.04
C ARG A 44 -3.55 25.94 -9.95
N GLN A 45 -2.90 26.96 -9.41
CA GLN A 45 -3.49 27.91 -8.46
C GLN A 45 -3.19 29.32 -8.96
N SER A 46 -4.15 30.22 -8.82
CA SER A 46 -3.93 31.65 -9.04
C SER A 46 -3.05 32.23 -7.93
N ALA A 47 -2.45 33.39 -8.18
CA ALA A 47 -1.71 34.15 -7.16
C ALA A 47 -2.60 34.47 -5.93
N ASP A 48 -3.91 34.60 -6.15
CA ASP A 48 -4.92 34.85 -5.11
C ASP A 48 -5.43 33.58 -4.41
N GLY A 49 -4.82 32.42 -4.68
CA GLY A 49 -5.17 31.13 -4.07
C GLY A 49 -6.36 30.41 -4.71
N HIS A 50 -7.00 30.99 -5.73
CA HIS A 50 -8.08 30.32 -6.46
C HIS A 50 -7.59 29.09 -7.23
N LEU A 51 -8.31 27.97 -7.08
CA LEU A 51 -8.02 26.72 -7.79
C LEU A 51 -8.39 26.83 -9.27
N ARG A 52 -7.44 26.54 -10.17
CA ARG A 52 -7.66 26.61 -11.62
C ARG A 52 -8.06 25.25 -12.18
N TRP A 53 -9.32 25.08 -12.53
CA TRP A 53 -9.78 23.88 -13.21
C TRP A 53 -9.25 23.78 -14.64
N PRO A 54 -8.78 22.60 -15.08
CA PRO A 54 -8.56 22.35 -16.50
C PRO A 54 -9.87 22.53 -17.25
N SER A 55 -9.81 23.17 -18.42
CA SER A 55 -10.98 23.23 -19.28
C SER A 55 -11.26 21.85 -19.87
N THR A 56 -12.55 21.56 -20.12
CA THR A 56 -12.97 20.36 -20.86
C THR A 56 -12.30 20.28 -22.23
N GLU A 57 -12.06 21.43 -22.87
CA GLU A 57 -11.28 21.53 -24.11
C GLU A 57 -9.83 21.06 -23.95
N SER A 58 -9.14 21.44 -22.86
CA SER A 58 -7.77 21.01 -22.60
C SER A 58 -7.69 19.49 -22.39
N ILE A 59 -8.66 18.93 -21.69
CA ILE A 59 -8.78 17.48 -21.47
C ILE A 59 -8.99 16.78 -22.82
N ALA A 60 -9.95 17.25 -23.63
CA ALA A 60 -10.24 16.66 -24.94
C ALA A 60 -9.02 16.65 -25.87
N LYS A 61 -8.26 17.76 -25.92
CA LYS A 61 -7.02 17.85 -26.71
C LYS A 61 -5.95 16.87 -26.26
N VAL A 62 -5.82 16.66 -24.95
CA VAL A 62 -4.91 15.67 -24.38
C VAL A 62 -5.30 14.25 -24.76
N LEU A 63 -6.58 13.89 -24.61
CA LEU A 63 -7.07 12.56 -24.98
C LEU A 63 -6.85 12.29 -26.47
N GLN A 64 -7.18 13.25 -27.33
CA GLN A 64 -6.94 13.15 -28.77
C GLN A 64 -5.45 12.98 -29.10
N ALA A 65 -4.57 13.75 -28.48
CA ALA A 65 -3.14 13.72 -28.77
C ALA A 65 -2.40 12.49 -28.22
N THR A 66 -2.94 11.87 -27.17
CA THR A 66 -2.40 10.65 -26.57
C THR A 66 -3.01 9.39 -27.17
N GLY A 67 -4.21 9.48 -27.76
CA GLY A 67 -5.02 8.33 -28.16
C GLY A 67 -5.73 7.66 -26.98
N ALA A 68 -5.72 8.29 -25.80
CA ALA A 68 -6.40 7.77 -24.61
C ALA A 68 -7.92 7.91 -24.72
N GLY A 69 -8.63 6.91 -24.20
CA GLY A 69 -10.10 6.94 -24.11
C GLY A 69 -10.58 7.78 -22.91
N LEU A 70 -11.84 8.24 -22.97
CA LEU A 70 -12.46 8.94 -21.84
C LEU A 70 -12.55 8.04 -20.60
N ASP A 71 -12.88 6.75 -20.77
CA ASP A 71 -13.00 5.79 -19.67
C ASP A 71 -11.66 5.58 -18.94
N GLU A 72 -10.56 5.55 -19.68
CA GLU A 72 -9.21 5.46 -19.12
C GLU A 72 -8.89 6.68 -18.26
N PHE A 73 -9.21 7.87 -18.75
CA PHE A 73 -9.02 9.11 -18.00
C PHE A 73 -9.90 9.14 -16.76
N MET A 74 -11.16 8.74 -16.85
CA MET A 74 -12.06 8.67 -15.70
C MET A 74 -11.61 7.64 -14.66
N ALA A 75 -11.01 6.52 -15.08
CA ALA A 75 -10.39 5.57 -14.17
C ALA A 75 -9.21 6.19 -13.40
N LEU A 76 -8.40 7.04 -14.04
CA LEU A 76 -7.32 7.78 -13.38
C LEU A 76 -7.86 8.82 -12.39
N VAL A 77 -8.95 9.51 -12.75
CA VAL A 77 -9.65 10.46 -11.87
C VAL A 77 -10.21 9.76 -10.63
N ALA A 78 -10.82 8.59 -10.79
CA ALA A 78 -11.32 7.78 -9.68
C ALA A 78 -10.18 7.23 -8.81
N ALA A 79 -9.11 6.72 -9.42
CA ALA A 79 -7.96 6.15 -8.71
C ALA A 79 -7.19 7.19 -7.88
N LYS A 80 -7.14 8.45 -8.33
CA LYS A 80 -6.56 9.58 -7.56
C LYS A 80 -7.59 10.31 -6.70
N GLY A 81 -8.86 9.94 -6.84
CA GLY A 81 -9.97 10.45 -6.06
C GLY A 81 -10.34 9.65 -4.84
N ALA A 82 -9.87 8.41 -4.79
CA ALA A 82 -9.61 7.75 -3.53
C ALA A 82 -8.73 8.67 -2.67
N ARG A 83 -9.35 9.36 -1.70
CA ARG A 83 -8.74 9.52 -0.37
C ARG A 83 -8.03 8.19 -0.07
N PRO A 84 -6.82 8.13 0.52
CA PRO A 84 -6.26 6.86 0.97
C PRO A 84 -7.40 6.16 1.67
N THR A 85 -7.90 5.09 1.05
CA THR A 85 -9.19 4.56 1.44
C THR A 85 -8.97 4.20 2.90
N ARG A 86 -9.77 4.78 3.80
CA ARG A 86 -9.93 4.20 5.11
C ARG A 86 -10.52 2.83 4.81
N SER A 87 -9.61 1.89 4.62
CA SER A 87 -9.95 0.52 4.37
C SER A 87 -10.02 -0.05 5.76
N SER A 88 -11.23 -0.44 6.14
CA SER A 88 -11.42 -1.20 7.36
C SER A 88 -10.65 -2.50 7.20
N ARG A 89 -9.67 -2.74 8.07
CA ARG A 89 -8.87 -3.96 8.07
C ARG A 89 -9.21 -4.79 9.30
N PRO A 90 -9.35 -6.12 9.13
CA PRO A 90 -9.42 -7.02 10.26
C PRO A 90 -8.15 -6.86 11.12
N LEU A 91 -8.31 -6.64 12.42
CA LEU A 91 -7.25 -6.51 13.42
C LEU A 91 -7.31 -7.69 14.39
N ILE A 92 -6.15 -8.26 14.67
CA ILE A 92 -5.95 -9.22 15.77
C ILE A 92 -4.59 -8.98 16.44
N GLY A 93 -4.52 -9.21 17.75
CA GLY A 93 -3.24 -9.18 18.47
C GLY A 93 -2.31 -10.32 18.03
N LEU A 94 -1.01 -10.05 17.87
CA LEU A 94 -0.02 -11.03 17.44
C LEU A 94 0.01 -12.28 18.36
N ALA A 95 -0.19 -12.08 19.67
CA ALA A 95 -0.27 -13.17 20.64
C ALA A 95 -1.53 -14.03 20.47
N GLN A 96 -2.66 -13.41 20.10
CA GLN A 96 -3.94 -14.10 19.86
C GLN A 96 -3.95 -14.84 18.52
N ALA A 97 -3.23 -14.32 17.53
CA ALA A 97 -3.10 -14.90 16.19
C ALA A 97 -2.57 -16.36 16.21
N GLY A 98 -1.82 -16.76 17.24
CA GLY A 98 -1.32 -18.12 17.41
C GLY A 98 -2.36 -19.16 17.83
N VAL A 99 -3.54 -18.74 18.33
CA VAL A 99 -4.55 -19.64 18.94
C VAL A 99 -5.33 -20.48 17.89
N GLY A 100 -5.07 -20.28 16.59
CA GLY A 100 -5.71 -21.03 15.51
C GLY A 100 -7.12 -20.53 15.20
N GLY A 101 -7.62 -20.85 13.99
CA GLY A 101 -8.96 -20.46 13.56
C GLY A 101 -9.12 -19.05 12.98
N PHE A 102 -8.03 -18.26 12.95
CA PHE A 102 -8.01 -16.91 12.35
C PHE A 102 -7.34 -16.84 10.97
N PHE A 103 -6.58 -17.87 10.59
CA PHE A 103 -5.92 -17.93 9.28
C PHE A 103 -6.04 -19.34 8.72
N ASP A 104 -6.65 -19.48 7.56
CA ASP A 104 -5.89 -19.62 6.32
C ASP A 104 -4.60 -20.46 6.30
N ASP A 105 -4.54 -21.59 5.56
CA ASP A 105 -3.28 -22.27 5.22
C ASP A 105 -2.35 -21.41 4.33
N ALA A 106 -2.90 -20.42 3.63
CA ALA A 106 -2.16 -19.44 2.84
C ALA A 106 -1.94 -18.11 3.58
N GLY A 107 -2.35 -18.02 4.85
CA GLY A 107 -2.17 -16.84 5.69
C GLY A 107 -3.21 -15.74 5.48
N PHE A 108 -4.31 -16.01 4.76
CA PHE A 108 -5.43 -15.09 4.65
C PHE A 108 -6.30 -15.14 5.91
N ALA A 109 -6.87 -13.99 6.28
CA ALA A 109 -7.78 -13.88 7.41
C ALA A 109 -9.06 -14.70 7.16
N THR A 110 -9.36 -15.65 8.04
CA THR A 110 -10.58 -16.46 8.02
C THR A 110 -11.16 -16.55 9.43
N GLY A 111 -12.46 -16.28 9.62
CA GLY A 111 -13.12 -16.39 10.93
C GLY A 111 -13.83 -15.11 11.40
N ALA A 112 -14.55 -15.23 12.52
CA ALA A 112 -15.28 -14.14 13.18
C ALA A 112 -14.55 -13.71 14.47
N GLY A 113 -14.64 -12.43 14.86
CA GLY A 113 -13.98 -11.88 16.06
C GLY A 113 -12.84 -10.89 15.78
N TRP A 114 -12.69 -10.44 14.54
CA TRP A 114 -11.79 -9.35 14.17
C TRP A 114 -12.32 -8.01 14.68
N GLU A 115 -11.46 -7.20 15.26
CA GLU A 115 -11.75 -5.77 15.38
C GLU A 115 -11.48 -5.11 14.04
N GLU A 116 -12.26 -4.09 13.67
CA GLU A 116 -12.09 -3.39 12.41
C GLU A 116 -11.39 -2.05 12.66
N ILE A 117 -10.26 -1.81 12.01
CA ILE A 117 -9.54 -0.54 12.11
C ILE A 117 -9.48 0.20 10.79
N ASP A 118 -9.67 1.52 10.85
CA ASP A 118 -9.45 2.42 9.73
C ASP A 118 -7.95 2.62 9.50
N VAL A 119 -7.43 2.16 8.37
CA VAL A 119 -6.01 2.34 8.04
C VAL A 119 -5.85 3.28 6.85
N LEU A 120 -4.90 4.21 6.95
CA LEU A 120 -4.54 5.17 5.89
C LEU A 120 -3.43 4.62 4.95
N ALA A 121 -3.39 3.31 4.74
CA ALA A 121 -2.36 2.65 3.95
C ALA A 121 -2.93 2.12 2.62
N ASP A 122 -2.17 2.28 1.54
CA ASP A 122 -2.38 1.52 0.30
C ASP A 122 -2.09 0.05 0.61
N ALA A 123 -3.14 -0.67 0.99
CA ALA A 123 -3.08 -2.07 1.34
C ALA A 123 -3.96 -2.85 0.36
N ASP A 124 -3.47 -3.99 -0.13
CA ASP A 124 -4.24 -4.82 -1.05
C ASP A 124 -5.48 -5.41 -0.38
N GLU A 125 -6.41 -5.96 -1.17
CA GLU A 125 -7.68 -6.53 -0.68
C GLU A 125 -7.48 -7.63 0.38
N HIS A 126 -6.33 -8.31 0.36
CA HIS A 126 -6.02 -9.45 1.22
C HIS A 126 -5.21 -9.08 2.47
N SER A 127 -4.94 -7.79 2.65
CA SER A 127 -4.19 -7.31 3.80
C SER A 127 -5.05 -7.25 5.07
N TYR A 128 -4.39 -7.45 6.21
CA TYR A 128 -4.98 -7.34 7.55
C TYR A 128 -4.01 -6.66 8.50
N ALA A 129 -4.53 -6.20 9.63
CA ALA A 129 -3.77 -5.55 10.67
C ALA A 129 -3.40 -6.54 11.78
N LEU A 130 -2.18 -6.42 12.30
CA LEU A 130 -1.74 -7.10 13.52
C LEU A 130 -1.23 -6.08 14.52
N GLU A 131 -1.60 -6.25 15.80
CA GLU A 131 -0.99 -5.49 16.89
C GLU A 131 0.26 -6.22 17.38
N ILE A 132 1.40 -5.53 17.36
CA ILE A 132 2.68 -6.04 17.86
C ILE A 132 2.60 -6.22 19.38
N SER A 133 3.02 -7.39 19.85
CA SER A 133 3.11 -7.69 21.28
C SER A 133 4.56 -7.95 21.68
N GLY A 134 4.97 -7.32 22.78
CA GLY A 134 6.32 -7.36 23.32
C GLY A 134 7.29 -6.43 22.59
N ASP A 135 8.58 -6.56 22.91
CA ASP A 135 9.66 -5.67 22.46
C ASP A 135 10.63 -6.35 21.46
N SER A 136 10.31 -7.54 20.95
CA SER A 136 11.20 -8.29 20.07
C SER A 136 11.50 -7.59 18.72
N MET A 137 10.65 -6.63 18.36
CA MET A 137 10.77 -5.79 17.18
C MET A 137 11.33 -4.39 17.50
N ALA A 138 11.65 -4.10 18.76
CA ALA A 138 12.21 -2.83 19.18
C ALA A 138 13.64 -2.63 18.62
N PRO A 139 14.07 -1.39 18.36
CA PRO A 139 13.33 -0.14 18.55
C PRO A 139 12.40 0.22 17.37
N LEU A 140 12.35 -0.61 16.34
CA LEU A 140 11.65 -0.28 15.09
C LEU A 140 10.13 -0.32 15.25
N TYR A 141 9.62 -1.37 15.92
CA TYR A 141 8.23 -1.48 16.35
C TYR A 141 8.16 -1.72 17.85
N ARG A 142 7.21 -1.05 18.49
CA ARG A 142 6.94 -1.10 19.92
C ARG A 142 5.73 -1.99 20.19
N ASP A 143 5.64 -2.42 21.44
CA ASP A 143 4.42 -3.04 21.96
C ASP A 143 3.22 -2.10 21.74
N GLY A 144 2.15 -2.63 21.16
CA GLY A 144 0.95 -1.88 20.77
C GLY A 144 0.99 -1.25 19.38
N ASP A 145 2.12 -1.28 18.66
CA ASP A 145 2.16 -0.77 17.28
C ASP A 145 1.29 -1.65 16.37
N ILE A 146 0.51 -1.03 15.50
CA ILE A 146 -0.30 -1.72 14.49
C ILE A 146 0.50 -1.85 13.20
N VAL A 147 0.65 -3.07 12.70
CA VAL A 147 1.28 -3.35 11.40
C VAL A 147 0.26 -3.87 10.40
N ILE A 148 0.43 -3.49 9.13
CA ILE A 148 -0.37 -4.02 8.03
C ILE A 148 0.42 -5.09 7.32
N VAL A 149 -0.18 -6.27 7.23
CA VAL A 149 0.41 -7.49 6.71
C VAL A 149 -0.33 -7.88 5.44
N SER A 150 0.42 -8.26 4.41
CA SER A 150 -0.12 -8.80 3.16
C SER A 150 0.51 -10.16 2.86
N PRO A 151 -0.29 -11.24 2.81
CA PRO A 151 0.14 -12.55 2.28
C PRO A 151 0.35 -12.53 0.76
N ALA A 152 -0.36 -11.67 0.03
CA ALA A 152 -0.28 -11.59 -1.43
C ALA A 152 0.96 -10.85 -1.92
N ALA A 153 1.57 -10.01 -1.06
CA ALA A 153 2.75 -9.24 -1.42
C ALA A 153 4.00 -10.15 -1.55
N PRO A 154 4.82 -9.98 -2.61
CA PRO A 154 6.04 -10.75 -2.76
C PRO A 154 7.03 -10.40 -1.64
N VAL A 155 7.60 -11.44 -1.03
CA VAL A 155 8.57 -11.35 0.06
C VAL A 155 9.99 -11.38 -0.48
N ARG A 156 10.84 -10.45 -0.04
CA ARG A 156 12.25 -10.35 -0.43
C ARG A 156 13.16 -10.26 0.79
N ARG A 157 14.45 -10.53 0.57
CA ARG A 157 15.49 -10.31 1.58
C ARG A 157 15.47 -8.86 2.06
N GLY A 158 15.50 -8.67 3.38
CA GLY A 158 15.43 -7.37 4.05
C GLY A 158 14.01 -6.89 4.36
N ASP A 159 12.98 -7.57 3.86
CA ASP A 159 11.60 -7.24 4.23
C ASP A 159 11.30 -7.64 5.67
N ARG A 160 10.40 -6.87 6.31
CA ARG A 160 9.81 -7.28 7.58
C ARG A 160 8.67 -8.24 7.29
N VAL A 161 8.64 -9.35 8.01
CA VAL A 161 7.72 -10.44 7.74
C VAL A 161 7.08 -10.92 9.03
N VAL A 162 5.86 -11.42 8.88
CA VAL A 162 5.19 -12.26 9.86
C VAL A 162 5.29 -13.70 9.37
N VAL A 163 5.71 -14.60 10.24
CA VAL A 163 5.90 -16.03 9.96
C VAL A 163 5.05 -16.81 10.93
N LYS A 164 4.22 -17.71 10.41
CA LYS A 164 3.55 -18.73 11.22
C LYS A 164 4.25 -20.06 11.04
N THR A 165 4.62 -20.70 12.14
CA THR A 165 5.17 -22.06 12.11
C THR A 165 4.05 -23.09 12.04
N THR A 166 4.37 -24.32 11.65
CA THR A 166 3.43 -25.45 11.69
C THR A 166 3.01 -25.82 13.12
N SER A 167 3.79 -25.42 14.13
CA SER A 167 3.43 -25.54 15.55
C SER A 167 2.46 -24.45 16.05
N GLY A 168 2.11 -23.48 15.20
CA GLY A 168 1.20 -22.37 15.54
C GLY A 168 1.89 -21.14 16.14
N GLU A 169 3.22 -21.14 16.28
CA GLU A 169 3.98 -19.97 16.73
C GLU A 169 3.94 -18.88 15.65
N ILE A 170 3.67 -17.63 16.03
CA ILE A 170 3.70 -16.48 15.13
C ILE A 170 4.83 -15.55 15.54
N LEU A 171 5.67 -15.21 14.55
CA LEU A 171 6.89 -14.44 14.72
C LEU A 171 6.89 -13.24 13.78
N ALA A 172 7.23 -12.06 14.29
CA ALA A 172 7.59 -10.91 13.46
C ALA A 172 9.12 -10.75 13.46
N LYS A 173 9.76 -10.67 12.29
CA LYS A 173 11.23 -10.57 12.10
C LYS A 173 11.61 -9.91 10.77
N GLU A 174 12.90 -9.62 10.56
CA GLU A 174 13.46 -9.29 9.24
C GLU A 174 13.82 -10.59 8.49
N LEU A 175 13.39 -10.75 7.24
CA LEU A 175 13.82 -11.88 6.43
C LEU A 175 15.27 -11.69 5.96
N ARG A 176 16.21 -12.49 6.46
CA ARG A 176 17.61 -12.46 6.01
C ARG A 176 17.85 -13.29 4.76
N ARG A 177 17.27 -14.48 4.72
CA ARG A 177 17.47 -15.44 3.63
C ARG A 177 16.33 -16.43 3.59
N GLN A 178 15.93 -16.80 2.38
CA GLN A 178 14.98 -17.88 2.15
C GLN A 178 15.56 -18.78 1.07
N THR A 179 15.63 -20.07 1.36
CA THR A 179 16.03 -21.12 0.43
C THR A 179 14.94 -22.17 0.34
N ALA A 180 15.15 -23.19 -0.52
CA ALA A 180 14.27 -24.34 -0.58
C ALA A 180 14.22 -25.14 0.74
N ARG A 181 15.23 -25.03 1.61
CA ARG A 181 15.34 -25.82 2.85
C ARG A 181 15.17 -25.01 4.12
N THR A 182 15.52 -23.72 4.10
CA THR A 182 15.63 -22.92 5.33
C THR A 182 15.12 -21.50 5.14
N VAL A 183 14.60 -20.95 6.23
CA VAL A 183 14.19 -19.55 6.38
C VAL A 183 14.99 -18.96 7.54
N GLU A 184 15.80 -17.94 7.25
CA GLU A 184 16.62 -17.23 8.23
C GLU A 184 15.97 -15.88 8.55
N LEU A 185 15.69 -15.69 9.83
CA LEU A 185 14.97 -14.55 10.37
C LEU A 185 15.86 -13.81 11.36
N LYS A 186 16.02 -12.51 11.17
CA LYS A 186 16.79 -11.66 12.07
C LYS A 186 15.89 -10.91 13.04
N SER A 187 16.31 -10.87 14.29
CA SER A 187 15.71 -10.05 15.33
C SER A 187 16.15 -8.59 15.19
N PHE A 188 15.20 -7.65 15.34
CA PHE A 188 15.52 -6.22 15.40
C PHE A 188 16.09 -5.86 16.77
N ASN A 189 15.52 -6.45 17.83
CA ASN A 189 16.02 -6.28 19.18
C ASN A 189 17.20 -7.24 19.43
N PRO A 190 18.42 -6.73 19.70
CA PRO A 190 19.60 -7.57 19.95
C PRO A 190 19.49 -8.47 21.19
N ALA A 191 18.55 -8.20 22.10
CA ALA A 191 18.27 -9.07 23.23
C ALA A 191 17.63 -10.41 22.82
N TYR A 192 17.10 -10.51 21.59
CA TYR A 192 16.49 -11.70 21.05
C TYR A 192 17.39 -12.32 19.99
N PRO A 193 17.63 -13.65 20.02
CA PRO A 193 18.47 -14.31 19.02
C PRO A 193 17.81 -14.32 17.63
N ASP A 194 18.63 -14.41 16.60
CA ASP A 194 18.17 -14.73 15.25
C ASP A 194 17.62 -16.17 15.20
N ARG A 195 16.67 -16.42 14.30
CA ARG A 195 15.99 -17.71 14.17
C ARG A 195 16.29 -18.32 12.80
N VAL A 196 16.60 -19.61 12.78
CA VAL A 196 16.69 -20.40 11.55
C VAL A 196 15.65 -21.49 11.64
N LEU A 197 14.70 -21.50 10.71
CA LEU A 197 13.63 -22.49 10.62
C LEU A 197 13.86 -23.36 9.39
N GLN A 198 13.55 -24.65 9.49
CA GLN A 198 13.42 -25.49 8.30
C GLN A 198 12.18 -25.05 7.51
N LYS A 199 12.23 -25.20 6.19
CA LYS A 199 11.14 -24.74 5.32
C LYS A 199 9.83 -25.48 5.62
N GLU A 200 9.94 -26.73 6.05
CA GLU A 200 8.83 -27.61 6.44
C GLU A 200 8.20 -27.21 7.78
N GLU A 201 8.92 -26.45 8.62
CA GLU A 201 8.40 -25.91 9.89
C GLU A 201 7.62 -24.61 9.69
N VAL A 202 7.64 -24.04 8.49
CA VAL A 202 6.97 -22.78 8.16
C VAL A 202 5.65 -23.07 7.46
N SER A 203 4.54 -22.71 8.11
CA SER A 203 3.20 -22.75 7.52
C SER A 203 3.07 -21.66 6.44
N TRP A 204 3.29 -20.39 6.80
CA TRP A 204 3.26 -19.29 5.84
C TRP A 204 4.17 -18.12 6.26
N ILE A 205 4.46 -17.25 5.30
CA ILE A 205 5.22 -16.01 5.46
C ILE A 205 4.46 -14.89 4.75
N ALA A 206 4.19 -13.80 5.45
CA ALA A 206 3.52 -12.62 4.91
C ALA A 206 4.34 -11.36 5.16
N ARG A 207 4.26 -10.38 4.25
CA ARG A 207 5.06 -9.16 4.31
C ARG A 207 4.36 -8.08 5.12
N ILE A 208 5.10 -7.40 5.99
CA ILE A 208 4.63 -6.17 6.63
C ILE A 208 4.84 -5.01 5.64
N LEU A 209 3.75 -4.37 5.23
CA LEU A 209 3.72 -3.26 4.28
C LEU A 209 3.85 -1.90 4.98
N TRP A 210 3.28 -1.78 6.18
CA TRP A 210 3.20 -0.52 6.93
C TRP A 210 3.15 -0.78 8.43
N ALA A 211 3.50 0.25 9.22
CA ALA A 211 3.33 0.27 10.66
C ALA A 211 2.87 1.65 11.12
N SER A 212 1.97 1.70 12.10
CA SER A 212 1.60 2.93 12.80
C SER A 212 2.77 3.34 13.67
N GLN A 213 3.34 4.52 13.43
CA GLN A 213 4.39 5.11 14.26
C GLN A 213 3.91 6.44 14.85
#